data_AF-A0AAF0DGS6-F1
#
_entry.id   AF-A0AAF0DGS6-F1
#
_cell.length_a   1.000
_cell.length_b   1.000
_cell.length_c   1.000
_cell.angle_alpha   90.00
_cell.angle_beta   90.00
_cell.angle_gamma   90.00
#
_symmetry.space_group_name_H-M   'P 1'
#
loop_
_entity.id
_entity.type
_entity.pdbx_description
1 polymer ?
#
loop_
_entity_poly.entity_id
_entity_poly.type
_entity_poly.pdbx_seq_one_letter_code
_entity_poly.pdbx_strand_id
1 'polypeptide(L)'
;MQQEYGCLNITGTILSKQKIIEIVKNGYVRDWDDPCLFTLIMLRRCGFPPGAILAFVNQLGVTKAKTNVQVVKLEQTVRQYLETSVPHLMLVLKLLKVIIDDLPDEYIKMVEVPYSKDPSFGSCEVPFTKMVYIEKLDFCEVDSPDYFCLVPSKTVGLMKAPYPITATLYEKDPKTSEITCVHAKYEKPVEGSPAKKVKIYIHWVGESPKHNSPKCAEVRVFNQLFKLEDPSSHPDGFLADINPESEQIFANSFIETGFDEICRSAPWPKEKNKDSGEGEGEAKGKEAEHHTAVEPYSI
;
A
#
# COMPACT_ATOMS: atom_id res chain seq x y z
N MET A 1 35.04 -30.86 8.33
CA MET A 1 34.57 -31.34 7.02
C MET A 1 33.79 -30.20 6.39
N GLN A 2 34.19 -29.73 5.20
CA GLN A 2 33.49 -28.66 4.49
C GLN A 2 32.17 -29.20 3.92
N GLN A 3 31.09 -28.44 4.02
CA GLN A 3 29.77 -28.76 3.46
C GLN A 3 29.36 -27.64 2.51
N GLU A 4 28.74 -28.00 1.39
CA GLU A 4 28.28 -27.08 0.35
C GLU A 4 26.77 -27.18 0.19
N TYR A 5 26.15 -26.06 -0.19
CA TYR A 5 24.72 -25.94 -0.46
C TYR A 5 24.49 -25.28 -1.81
N GLY A 6 23.32 -25.54 -2.40
CA GLY A 6 22.91 -24.90 -3.66
C GLY A 6 22.64 -23.42 -3.46
N CYS A 7 23.17 -22.59 -4.36
CA CYS A 7 22.89 -21.16 -4.34
C CYS A 7 21.43 -20.87 -4.72
N LEU A 8 20.84 -19.87 -4.08
CA LEU A 8 19.56 -19.29 -4.45
C LEU A 8 19.76 -18.38 -5.66
N ASN A 9 19.04 -18.67 -6.74
CA ASN A 9 18.92 -17.80 -7.90
C ASN A 9 17.48 -17.29 -7.98
N ILE A 10 17.34 -15.97 -8.13
CA ILE A 10 16.04 -15.34 -8.32
C ILE A 10 15.90 -14.95 -9.80
N THR A 11 14.89 -15.47 -10.49
CA THR A 11 14.57 -15.12 -11.89
C THR A 11 13.61 -13.93 -11.94
N GLY A 12 13.66 -13.13 -13.01
CA GLY A 12 12.99 -11.83 -13.13
C GLY A 12 13.81 -10.65 -12.58
N THR A 13 15.05 -10.92 -12.16
CA THR A 13 16.01 -9.91 -11.71
C THR A 13 17.44 -10.34 -12.00
N ILE A 14 18.40 -9.46 -11.67
CA ILE A 14 19.83 -9.71 -11.84
C ILE A 14 20.53 -9.59 -10.49
N LEU A 15 21.22 -10.66 -10.09
CA LEU A 15 22.00 -10.72 -8.85
C LEU A 15 23.51 -10.53 -9.07
N SER A 16 23.96 -10.50 -10.33
CA SER A 16 25.39 -10.35 -10.65
C SER A 16 25.89 -8.95 -10.31
N LYS A 17 26.91 -8.87 -9.43
CA LYS A 17 27.56 -7.61 -9.03
C LYS A 17 28.02 -6.77 -10.23
N GLN A 18 28.61 -7.40 -11.24
CA GLN A 18 29.12 -6.69 -12.43
C GLN A 18 27.98 -6.02 -13.21
N LYS A 19 26.86 -6.74 -13.39
CA LYS A 19 25.69 -6.21 -14.09
C LYS A 19 24.99 -5.11 -13.29
N ILE A 20 24.87 -5.25 -11.97
CA ILE A 20 24.31 -4.19 -11.11
C ILE A 20 25.15 -2.91 -11.21
N ILE A 21 26.49 -3.02 -11.19
CA ILE A 21 27.39 -1.87 -11.40
C ILE A 21 27.11 -1.19 -12.74
N GLU A 22 26.85 -1.96 -13.79
CA GLU A 22 26.53 -1.43 -15.12
C GLU A 22 25.19 -0.68 -15.14
N ILE A 23 24.14 -1.22 -14.51
CA ILE A 23 22.82 -0.56 -14.40
C ILE A 23 22.94 0.78 -13.66
N VAL A 24 23.64 0.78 -12.53
CA VAL A 24 23.87 2.00 -11.72
C VAL A 24 24.70 3.03 -12.49
N LYS A 25 25.79 2.60 -13.15
CA LYS A 25 26.65 3.50 -13.94
C LYS A 25 25.92 4.15 -15.12
N ASN A 26 25.00 3.41 -15.74
CA ASN A 26 24.20 3.91 -16.86
C ASN A 26 22.98 4.72 -16.40
N GLY A 27 22.74 4.87 -15.10
CA GLY A 27 21.69 5.72 -14.55
C GLY A 27 20.27 5.16 -14.67
N TYR A 28 20.12 3.86 -14.91
CA TYR A 28 18.79 3.22 -14.95
C TYR A 28 18.16 3.05 -13.56
N VAL A 29 18.99 3.02 -12.53
CA VAL A 29 18.60 3.00 -11.11
C VAL A 29 19.43 4.04 -10.37
N ARG A 30 18.92 4.53 -9.23
CA ARG A 30 19.54 5.63 -8.48
C ARG A 30 20.89 5.24 -7.87
N ASP A 31 20.92 4.13 -7.13
CA ASP A 31 22.12 3.60 -6.48
C ASP A 31 21.88 2.13 -6.04
N TRP A 32 22.79 1.55 -5.26
CA TRP A 32 22.69 0.19 -4.70
C TRP A 32 21.50 -0.05 -3.78
N ASP A 33 20.90 1.02 -3.27
CA ASP A 33 19.73 1.01 -2.39
C ASP A 33 18.42 1.33 -3.14
N ASP A 34 18.46 1.35 -4.48
CA ASP A 34 17.30 1.61 -5.32
C ASP A 34 16.23 0.51 -5.17
N PRO A 35 14.95 0.86 -4.90
CA PRO A 35 13.80 -0.04 -4.78
C PRO A 35 13.48 -0.97 -5.95
N CYS A 36 14.21 -0.92 -7.06
CA CYS A 36 14.07 -1.87 -8.17
C CYS A 36 15.12 -3.01 -8.11
N LEU A 37 16.09 -2.93 -7.20
CA LEU A 37 17.15 -3.93 -7.01
C LEU A 37 16.84 -4.91 -5.87
N PHE A 38 17.39 -6.12 -5.87
CA PHE A 38 17.16 -7.11 -4.79
C PHE A 38 18.33 -7.18 -3.80
N THR A 39 18.95 -6.05 -3.47
CA THR A 39 19.99 -5.98 -2.42
C THR A 39 19.35 -6.00 -1.03
N LEU A 40 20.04 -6.51 0.00
CA LEU A 40 19.47 -6.52 1.36
C LEU A 40 19.19 -5.10 1.90
N ILE A 41 19.99 -4.12 1.48
CA ILE A 41 19.80 -2.71 1.84
C ILE A 41 18.51 -2.19 1.24
N MET A 42 18.30 -2.45 -0.06
CA MET A 42 17.04 -2.12 -0.73
C MET A 42 15.86 -2.83 -0.06
N LEU A 43 15.94 -4.15 0.18
CA LEU A 43 14.79 -4.90 0.69
C LEU A 43 14.30 -4.31 2.01
N ARG A 44 15.25 -3.89 2.86
CA ARG A 44 14.94 -3.13 4.07
C ARG A 44 14.29 -1.77 3.78
N ARG A 45 14.84 -1.00 2.83
CA ARG A 45 14.29 0.32 2.42
C ARG A 45 12.88 0.22 1.84
N CYS A 46 12.57 -0.85 1.10
CA CYS A 46 11.24 -1.14 0.58
C CYS A 46 10.25 -1.64 1.65
N GLY A 47 10.71 -1.87 2.88
CA GLY A 47 9.86 -2.31 3.98
C GLY A 47 9.63 -3.82 4.02
N PHE A 48 10.51 -4.64 3.43
CA PHE A 48 10.42 -6.10 3.59
C PHE A 48 10.70 -6.48 5.05
N PRO A 49 9.75 -7.14 5.74
CA PRO A 49 10.00 -7.58 7.10
C PRO A 49 11.08 -8.66 7.12
N PRO A 50 12.05 -8.62 8.06
CA PRO A 50 13.07 -9.67 8.16
C PRO A 50 12.45 -11.06 8.36
N GLY A 51 11.34 -11.13 9.09
CA GLY A 51 10.57 -12.36 9.28
C GLY A 51 10.02 -12.95 7.98
N ALA A 52 9.64 -12.11 7.00
CA ALA A 52 9.17 -12.57 5.70
C ALA A 52 10.29 -13.18 4.86
N ILE A 53 11.49 -12.58 4.89
CA ILE A 53 12.68 -13.10 4.19
C ILE A 53 13.08 -14.46 4.79
N LEU A 54 13.11 -14.57 6.12
CA LEU A 54 13.41 -15.84 6.79
C LEU A 54 12.35 -16.91 6.49
N ALA A 55 11.07 -16.54 6.49
CA ALA A 55 9.99 -17.46 6.11
C ALA A 55 10.14 -17.95 4.67
N PHE A 56 10.49 -17.08 3.74
CA PHE A 56 10.77 -17.43 2.35
C PHE A 56 11.94 -18.42 2.23
N VAL A 57 13.07 -18.15 2.88
CA VAL A 57 14.24 -19.05 2.87
C VAL A 57 13.90 -20.41 3.50
N ASN A 58 13.17 -20.43 4.61
CA ASN A 58 12.72 -21.67 5.27
C ASN A 58 11.77 -22.48 4.38
N GLN A 59 10.88 -21.82 3.63
CA GLN A 59 9.94 -22.49 2.72
C GLN A 59 10.65 -23.17 1.54
N LEU A 60 11.73 -22.58 1.03
CA LEU A 60 12.52 -23.19 -0.05
C LEU A 60 13.34 -24.39 0.44
N GLY A 61 13.78 -24.35 1.70
CA GLY A 61 14.66 -25.34 2.28
C GLY A 61 16.10 -25.24 1.75
N VAL A 62 17.03 -25.91 2.43
CA VAL A 62 18.44 -25.94 2.05
C VAL A 62 18.77 -27.32 1.50
N THR A 63 19.14 -27.38 0.23
CA THR A 63 19.57 -28.61 -0.45
C THR A 63 20.86 -28.37 -1.23
N LYS A 64 21.47 -29.44 -1.76
CA LYS A 64 22.64 -29.32 -2.66
C LYS A 64 22.27 -28.89 -4.08
N ALA A 65 21.00 -28.98 -4.47
CA ALA A 65 20.54 -28.59 -5.79
C ALA A 65 20.42 -27.07 -5.90
N LYS A 66 20.67 -26.51 -7.09
CA LYS A 66 20.43 -25.08 -7.35
C LYS A 66 18.94 -24.78 -7.24
N THR A 67 18.59 -23.74 -6.49
CA THR A 67 17.20 -23.30 -6.33
C THR A 67 16.96 -22.09 -7.23
N ASN A 68 16.16 -22.26 -8.28
CA ASN A 68 15.72 -21.15 -9.13
C ASN A 68 14.29 -20.78 -8.74
N VAL A 69 14.07 -19.52 -8.36
CA VAL A 69 12.78 -19.03 -7.87
C VAL A 69 12.44 -17.73 -8.55
N GLN A 70 11.21 -17.56 -9.01
CA GLN A 70 10.76 -16.29 -9.59
C GLN A 70 10.60 -15.22 -8.51
N VAL A 71 10.93 -13.96 -8.83
CA VAL A 71 10.68 -12.77 -8.00
C VAL A 71 9.24 -12.75 -7.48
N VAL A 72 8.27 -13.08 -8.34
CA VAL A 72 6.84 -13.10 -7.99
C VAL A 72 6.54 -13.98 -6.77
N LYS A 73 7.27 -15.08 -6.58
CA LYS A 73 7.09 -15.95 -5.42
C LYS A 73 7.58 -15.30 -4.12
N LEU A 74 8.69 -14.57 -4.17
CA LEU A 74 9.18 -13.78 -3.03
C LEU A 74 8.17 -12.69 -2.66
N GLU A 75 7.67 -11.94 -3.65
CA GLU A 75 6.64 -10.91 -3.46
C GLU A 75 5.35 -11.49 -2.87
N GLN A 76 4.92 -12.68 -3.33
CA GLN A 76 3.78 -13.38 -2.77
C GLN A 76 3.97 -13.76 -1.30
N THR A 77 5.13 -14.30 -0.92
CA THR A 77 5.43 -14.62 0.48
C THR A 77 5.40 -13.38 1.35
N VAL A 78 5.96 -12.26 0.86
CA VAL A 78 5.98 -10.97 1.58
C VAL A 78 4.57 -10.40 1.69
N ARG A 79 3.76 -10.45 0.62
CA ARG A 79 2.36 -10.02 0.63
C ARG A 79 1.54 -10.78 1.68
N GLN A 80 1.65 -12.10 1.71
CA GLN A 80 0.95 -12.94 2.69
C GLN A 80 1.38 -12.62 4.13
N TYR A 81 2.67 -12.32 4.33
CA TYR A 81 3.18 -11.91 5.63
C TYR A 81 2.59 -10.57 6.07
N LEU A 82 2.61 -9.57 5.19
CA LEU A 82 2.12 -8.21 5.49
C LEU A 82 0.61 -8.18 5.73
N GLU A 83 -0.20 -8.89 4.93
CA GLU A 83 -1.68 -8.93 5.00
C GLU A 83 -2.22 -9.13 6.43
N THR A 84 -1.50 -9.88 7.27
CA THR A 84 -1.94 -10.22 8.64
C THR A 84 -1.17 -9.49 9.73
N SER A 85 -0.14 -8.73 9.39
CA SER A 85 0.85 -8.24 10.35
C SER A 85 1.01 -6.72 10.36
N VAL A 86 0.35 -6.01 9.44
CA VAL A 86 0.34 -4.55 9.37
C VAL A 86 -1.06 -3.96 9.53
N PRO A 87 -1.17 -2.73 10.03
CA PRO A 87 -2.42 -1.96 9.96
C PRO A 87 -2.75 -1.59 8.51
N HIS A 88 -4.04 -1.62 8.18
CA HIS A 88 -4.59 -1.17 6.91
C HIS A 88 -5.01 0.29 7.03
N LEU A 89 -4.71 1.05 5.98
CA LEU A 89 -5.11 2.44 5.85
C LEU A 89 -5.77 2.69 4.50
N MET A 90 -6.59 3.73 4.42
CA MET A 90 -7.10 4.26 3.15
C MET A 90 -6.12 5.26 2.53
N LEU A 91 -5.75 5.00 1.28
CA LEU A 91 -4.87 5.82 0.45
C LEU A 91 -5.50 5.98 -0.95
N VAL A 92 -5.58 7.21 -1.44
CA VAL A 92 -6.01 7.54 -2.79
C VAL A 92 -4.82 8.06 -3.58
N LEU A 93 -4.43 7.35 -4.64
CA LEU A 93 -3.24 7.67 -5.46
C LEU A 93 -3.57 8.71 -6.52
N LYS A 94 -4.59 8.43 -7.34
CA LYS A 94 -5.13 9.34 -8.35
C LYS A 94 -6.42 9.92 -7.83
N LEU A 95 -6.33 11.16 -7.36
CA LEU A 95 -7.44 11.86 -6.75
C LEU A 95 -8.60 12.10 -7.74
N LEU A 96 -9.80 11.71 -7.35
CA LEU A 96 -11.05 12.17 -7.95
C LEU A 96 -11.95 12.74 -6.86
N LYS A 97 -12.30 14.02 -6.99
CA LYS A 97 -13.16 14.72 -6.03
C LYS A 97 -14.60 14.27 -6.21
N VAL A 98 -15.27 13.98 -5.09
CA VAL A 98 -16.70 13.69 -5.02
C VAL A 98 -17.37 14.69 -4.10
N ILE A 99 -18.42 15.35 -4.59
CA ILE A 99 -19.25 16.28 -3.83
C ILE A 99 -20.60 15.61 -3.58
N ILE A 100 -20.96 15.49 -2.30
CA ILE A 100 -22.24 14.90 -1.88
C ILE A 100 -23.26 16.02 -1.70
N ASP A 101 -24.08 16.28 -2.71
CA ASP A 101 -24.83 17.53 -2.86
C ASP A 101 -25.88 17.76 -1.76
N ASP A 102 -26.49 16.68 -1.25
CA ASP A 102 -27.55 16.71 -0.25
C ASP A 102 -27.05 16.76 1.21
N LEU A 103 -25.74 16.79 1.41
CA LEU A 103 -25.13 17.08 2.71
C LEU A 103 -24.87 18.58 2.89
N PRO A 104 -25.10 19.16 4.08
CA PRO A 104 -24.72 20.54 4.36
C PRO A 104 -23.20 20.69 4.36
N ASP A 105 -22.70 21.88 4.02
CA ASP A 105 -21.25 22.14 3.91
C ASP A 105 -20.50 21.92 5.23
N GLU A 106 -21.19 22.12 6.36
CA GLU A 106 -20.66 21.89 7.71
C GLU A 106 -20.81 20.45 8.20
N TYR A 107 -21.37 19.55 7.38
CA TYR A 107 -21.57 18.16 7.76
C TYR A 107 -20.23 17.47 7.99
N ILE A 108 -20.05 16.98 9.21
CA ILE A 108 -18.91 16.15 9.60
C ILE A 108 -19.45 15.00 10.46
N LYS A 109 -19.07 13.79 10.10
CA LYS A 109 -19.31 12.59 10.89
C LYS A 109 -17.98 11.86 11.06
N MET A 110 -17.53 11.69 12.30
CA MET A 110 -16.40 10.82 12.57
C MET A 110 -16.84 9.37 12.37
N VAL A 111 -16.12 8.66 11.50
CA VAL A 111 -16.35 7.25 11.16
C VAL A 111 -15.20 6.44 11.73
N GLU A 112 -15.52 5.46 12.56
CA GLU A 112 -14.52 4.55 13.11
C GLU A 112 -14.13 3.49 12.06
N VAL A 113 -12.84 3.43 11.74
CA VAL A 113 -12.25 2.51 10.77
C VAL A 113 -11.23 1.61 11.50
N PRO A 114 -11.47 0.30 11.61
CA PRO A 114 -10.53 -0.61 12.23
C PRO A 114 -9.29 -0.80 11.34
N TYR A 115 -8.11 -0.79 11.94
CA TYR A 115 -6.84 -0.99 11.22
C TYR A 115 -6.68 -2.44 10.72
N SER A 116 -7.35 -3.41 11.34
CA SER A 116 -7.32 -4.80 10.87
C SER A 116 -8.61 -5.52 11.25
N LYS A 117 -8.79 -6.73 10.71
CA LYS A 117 -9.83 -7.66 11.21
C LYS A 117 -9.51 -8.12 12.63
N ASP A 118 -8.24 -8.10 13.01
CA ASP A 118 -7.79 -8.35 14.37
C ASP A 118 -8.02 -7.09 15.24
N PRO A 119 -8.91 -7.14 16.25
CA PRO A 119 -9.20 -6.00 17.11
C PRO A 119 -7.99 -5.49 17.89
N SER A 120 -6.93 -6.29 18.07
CA SER A 120 -5.72 -5.89 18.79
C SER A 120 -4.95 -4.76 18.10
N PHE A 121 -5.18 -4.54 16.80
CA PHE A 121 -4.61 -3.41 16.07
C PHE A 121 -5.30 -2.08 16.38
N GLY A 122 -6.50 -2.11 16.95
CA GLY A 122 -7.30 -0.91 17.22
C GLY A 122 -8.00 -0.35 15.97
N SER A 123 -8.43 0.89 16.08
CA SER A 123 -9.15 1.64 15.06
C SER A 123 -8.74 3.11 15.06
N CYS A 124 -9.04 3.81 13.98
CA CYS A 124 -8.93 5.27 13.92
C CYS A 124 -10.26 5.90 13.53
N GLU A 125 -10.45 7.16 13.93
CA GLU A 125 -11.59 7.94 13.48
C GLU A 125 -11.21 8.79 12.26
N VAL A 126 -11.99 8.67 11.19
CA VAL A 126 -11.80 9.37 9.92
C VAL A 126 -12.99 10.32 9.69
N PRO A 127 -12.76 11.60 9.36
CA PRO A 127 -13.84 12.54 9.12
C PRO A 127 -14.54 12.26 7.78
N PHE A 128 -15.80 11.87 7.82
CA PHE A 128 -16.69 11.83 6.66
C PHE A 128 -17.41 13.16 6.52
N THR A 129 -17.24 13.82 5.37
CA THR A 129 -17.78 15.16 5.10
C THR A 129 -18.51 15.20 3.76
N LYS A 130 -19.02 16.38 3.38
CA LYS A 130 -19.62 16.62 2.06
C LYS A 130 -18.65 16.34 0.91
N MET A 131 -17.36 16.59 1.10
CA MET A 131 -16.34 16.47 0.07
C MET A 131 -15.42 15.31 0.42
N VAL A 132 -15.38 14.30 -0.45
CA VAL A 132 -14.51 13.14 -0.30
C VAL A 132 -13.71 12.92 -1.57
N TYR A 133 -12.55 12.28 -1.45
CA TYR A 133 -11.73 11.87 -2.57
C TYR A 133 -11.77 10.35 -2.69
N ILE A 134 -11.93 9.87 -3.92
CA ILE A 134 -11.87 8.44 -4.28
C ILE A 134 -10.81 8.24 -5.35
N GLU A 135 -10.49 6.97 -5.66
CA GLU A 135 -9.60 6.67 -6.76
C GLU A 135 -10.24 7.04 -8.10
N LYS A 136 -9.50 7.70 -8.99
CA LYS A 136 -9.99 8.06 -10.32
C LYS A 136 -10.43 6.84 -11.12
N LEU A 137 -9.81 5.69 -10.88
CA LEU A 137 -10.17 4.42 -11.50
C LEU A 137 -11.49 3.83 -10.96
N ASP A 138 -11.94 4.23 -9.77
CA ASP A 138 -13.20 3.74 -9.19
C ASP A 138 -14.43 4.40 -9.82
N PHE A 139 -14.27 5.33 -10.77
CA PHE A 139 -15.37 5.95 -11.51
C PHE A 139 -15.24 5.74 -13.03
N CYS A 140 -16.34 5.39 -13.68
CA CYS A 140 -16.42 5.26 -15.14
C CYS A 140 -17.66 5.97 -15.70
N GLU A 141 -17.54 6.52 -16.91
CA GLU A 141 -18.68 7.12 -17.62
C GLU A 141 -19.68 6.08 -18.11
N VAL A 142 -19.16 4.91 -18.53
CA VAL A 142 -19.94 3.83 -19.12
C VAL A 142 -19.75 2.59 -18.27
N ASP A 143 -20.86 1.92 -17.99
CA ASP A 143 -20.85 0.66 -17.27
C ASP A 143 -20.21 -0.47 -18.09
N SER A 144 -19.38 -1.27 -17.44
CA SER A 144 -18.81 -2.49 -18.02
C SER A 144 -19.18 -3.69 -17.15
N PRO A 145 -19.59 -4.83 -17.74
CA PRO A 145 -19.83 -6.05 -16.96
C PRO A 145 -18.57 -6.58 -16.26
N ASP A 146 -17.40 -6.23 -16.77
CA ASP A 146 -16.11 -6.72 -16.27
C ASP A 146 -15.52 -5.86 -15.15
N TYR A 147 -16.01 -4.62 -14.98
CA TYR A 147 -15.43 -3.68 -14.04
C TYR A 147 -16.50 -2.95 -13.24
N PHE A 148 -16.48 -3.16 -11.94
CA PHE A 148 -17.46 -2.57 -11.05
C PHE A 148 -16.96 -1.24 -10.48
N CYS A 149 -17.19 -0.17 -11.23
CA CYS A 149 -16.96 1.21 -10.80
C CYS A 149 -18.26 1.93 -10.45
N LEU A 150 -18.11 3.09 -9.81
CA LEU A 150 -19.14 4.10 -9.73
C LEU A 150 -19.41 4.64 -11.14
N VAL A 151 -20.66 4.52 -11.56
CA VAL A 151 -21.15 5.00 -12.87
C VAL A 151 -22.29 5.96 -12.57
N PRO A 152 -22.57 6.96 -13.43
CA PRO A 152 -23.76 7.78 -13.29
C PRO A 152 -25.01 6.93 -13.05
N SER A 153 -25.84 7.32 -12.07
CA SER A 153 -27.03 6.60 -11.59
C SER A 153 -26.78 5.28 -10.85
N LYS A 154 -25.53 4.85 -10.63
CA LYS A 154 -25.20 3.70 -9.79
C LYS A 154 -24.82 4.10 -8.38
N THR A 155 -25.07 3.16 -7.46
CA THR A 155 -24.78 3.30 -6.04
C THR A 155 -23.55 2.48 -5.66
N VAL A 156 -22.63 3.10 -4.93
CA VAL A 156 -21.46 2.44 -4.34
C VAL A 156 -21.42 2.68 -2.84
N GLY A 157 -20.93 1.70 -2.08
CA GLY A 157 -20.63 1.88 -0.67
C GLY A 157 -19.31 2.61 -0.51
N LEU A 158 -19.24 3.52 0.46
CA LEU A 158 -17.97 4.05 0.93
C LEU A 158 -17.54 3.21 2.14
N MET A 159 -16.30 2.75 2.18
CA MET A 159 -15.81 1.89 3.27
C MET A 159 -16.14 2.49 4.64
N LYS A 160 -16.85 1.72 5.48
CA LYS A 160 -17.29 2.09 6.84
C LYS A 160 -18.22 3.32 6.96
N ALA A 161 -18.52 4.02 5.87
CA ALA A 161 -19.48 5.10 5.90
C ALA A 161 -20.89 4.56 6.25
N PRO A 162 -21.73 5.35 6.94
CA PRO A 162 -23.06 4.88 7.37
C PRO A 162 -24.00 4.51 6.23
N TYR A 163 -23.93 5.23 5.11
CA TYR A 163 -24.81 5.07 3.96
C TYR A 163 -24.01 5.16 2.66
N PRO A 164 -24.48 4.52 1.58
CA PRO A 164 -23.82 4.58 0.29
C PRO A 164 -24.12 5.89 -0.45
N ILE A 165 -23.39 6.13 -1.54
CA ILE A 165 -23.59 7.28 -2.42
C ILE A 165 -24.05 6.83 -3.81
N THR A 166 -24.89 7.63 -4.46
CA THR A 166 -25.29 7.43 -5.86
C THR A 166 -24.74 8.57 -6.70
N ALA A 167 -23.92 8.28 -7.70
CA ALA A 167 -23.43 9.31 -8.61
C ALA A 167 -24.59 9.89 -9.43
N THR A 168 -24.69 11.21 -9.47
CA THR A 168 -25.75 11.94 -10.19
C THR A 168 -25.21 12.52 -11.48
N LEU A 169 -24.13 13.29 -11.39
CA LEU A 169 -23.50 14.02 -12.49
C LEU A 169 -21.98 14.01 -12.30
N TYR A 170 -21.25 14.43 -13.32
CA TYR A 170 -19.82 14.61 -13.24
C TYR A 170 -19.40 15.79 -14.12
N GLU A 171 -18.25 16.36 -13.80
CA GLU A 171 -17.64 17.47 -14.53
C GLU A 171 -16.38 16.98 -15.23
N LYS A 172 -16.11 17.55 -16.40
CA LYS A 172 -14.87 17.32 -17.15
C LYS A 172 -14.09 18.60 -17.30
N ASP A 173 -12.77 18.47 -17.28
CA ASP A 173 -11.90 19.57 -17.67
C ASP A 173 -12.09 19.89 -19.17
N PRO A 174 -12.32 21.15 -19.55
CA PRO A 174 -12.61 21.52 -20.93
C PRO A 174 -11.41 21.36 -21.88
N LYS A 175 -10.18 21.27 -21.37
CA LYS A 175 -8.96 21.11 -22.17
C LYS A 175 -8.56 19.66 -22.32
N THR A 176 -8.59 18.89 -21.22
CA THR A 176 -8.12 17.49 -21.21
C THR A 176 -9.24 16.49 -21.42
N SER A 177 -10.51 16.90 -21.30
CA SER A 177 -11.68 16.02 -21.24
C SER A 177 -11.62 14.97 -20.12
N GLU A 178 -10.74 15.15 -19.14
CA GLU A 178 -10.67 14.27 -17.98
C GLU A 178 -11.73 14.63 -16.95
N ILE A 179 -12.25 13.63 -16.24
CA ILE A 179 -13.21 13.85 -15.16
C ILE A 179 -12.49 14.45 -13.96
N THR A 180 -12.99 15.58 -13.48
CA THR A 180 -12.41 16.37 -12.38
C THR A 180 -13.21 16.28 -11.10
N CYS A 181 -14.54 16.13 -11.22
CA CYS A 181 -15.46 16.11 -10.10
C CYS A 181 -16.64 15.18 -10.39
N VAL A 182 -17.11 14.46 -9.39
CA VAL A 182 -18.34 13.68 -9.42
C VAL A 182 -19.30 14.24 -8.38
N HIS A 183 -20.52 14.53 -8.80
CA HIS A 183 -21.61 14.86 -7.91
C HIS A 183 -22.34 13.58 -7.53
N ALA A 184 -22.70 13.47 -6.26
CA ALA A 184 -23.38 12.31 -5.73
C ALA A 184 -24.46 12.69 -4.73
N LYS A 185 -25.43 11.80 -4.57
CA LYS A 185 -26.47 11.88 -3.54
C LYS A 185 -26.18 10.87 -2.44
N TYR A 186 -26.36 11.26 -1.19
CA TYR A 186 -26.26 10.39 -0.03
C TYR A 186 -27.56 9.57 0.13
N GLU A 187 -27.47 8.26 -0.01
CA GLU A 187 -28.64 7.36 0.06
C GLU A 187 -29.01 7.05 1.52
N LYS A 188 -29.29 8.10 2.30
CA LYS A 188 -29.83 7.98 3.65
C LYS A 188 -31.28 7.48 3.56
N PRO A 189 -31.61 6.30 4.13
CA PRO A 189 -32.95 5.77 4.08
C PRO A 189 -33.92 6.68 4.84
N VAL A 190 -35.15 6.76 4.35
CA VAL A 190 -36.27 7.35 5.11
C VAL A 190 -36.51 6.49 6.35
N GLU A 191 -36.84 7.12 7.46
CA GLU A 191 -37.06 6.44 8.74
C GLU A 191 -38.04 5.26 8.58
N GLY A 192 -37.61 4.07 9.00
CA GLY A 192 -38.38 2.83 8.85
C GLY A 192 -38.20 2.07 7.52
N SER A 193 -37.43 2.59 6.57
CA SER A 193 -37.08 1.89 5.32
C SER A 193 -35.68 1.24 5.39
N PRO A 194 -35.46 0.09 4.73
CA PRO A 194 -34.14 -0.55 4.71
C PRO A 194 -33.15 0.28 3.90
N ALA A 195 -31.90 0.34 4.37
CA ALA A 195 -30.81 0.96 3.61
C ALA A 195 -30.62 0.26 2.25
N LYS A 196 -30.27 1.04 1.23
CA LYS A 196 -30.02 0.53 -0.12
C LYS A 196 -28.84 -0.44 -0.08
N LYS A 197 -29.05 -1.67 -0.55
CA LYS A 197 -27.98 -2.67 -0.63
C LYS A 197 -27.01 -2.29 -1.75
N VAL A 198 -25.72 -2.29 -1.43
CA VAL A 198 -24.64 -2.08 -2.40
C VAL A 198 -23.88 -3.36 -2.64
N LYS A 199 -23.34 -3.50 -3.85
CA LYS A 199 -22.53 -4.66 -4.22
C LYS A 199 -21.09 -4.52 -3.75
N ILE A 200 -20.55 -3.30 -3.79
CA ILE A 200 -19.12 -3.01 -3.61
C ILE A 200 -18.93 -1.79 -2.73
N TYR A 201 -17.82 -1.81 -2.00
CA TYR A 201 -17.33 -0.70 -1.20
C TYR A 201 -15.97 -0.25 -1.73
N ILE A 202 -15.80 1.06 -1.89
CA ILE A 202 -14.53 1.68 -2.30
C ILE A 202 -13.93 2.47 -1.14
N HIS A 203 -12.60 2.61 -1.13
CA HIS A 203 -11.91 3.46 -0.19
C HIS A 203 -12.13 4.93 -0.54
N TRP A 204 -11.96 5.80 0.45
CA TRP A 204 -12.17 7.23 0.31
C TRP A 204 -11.38 7.97 1.39
N VAL A 205 -11.11 9.26 1.15
CA VAL A 205 -10.53 10.15 2.15
C VAL A 205 -11.35 11.44 2.19
N GLY A 206 -11.83 11.84 3.38
CA GLY A 206 -12.65 13.03 3.55
C GLY A 206 -11.84 14.33 3.62
N GLU A 207 -12.42 15.41 3.09
CA GLU A 207 -11.87 16.76 3.19
C GLU A 207 -12.37 17.42 4.49
N SER A 208 -11.47 17.65 5.44
CA SER A 208 -11.77 18.33 6.70
C SER A 208 -10.51 19.03 7.25
N PRO A 209 -10.32 20.32 6.96
CA PRO A 209 -9.20 21.10 7.48
C PRO A 209 -9.11 21.10 9.01
N LYS A 210 -10.27 21.10 9.70
CA LYS A 210 -10.35 21.05 11.17
C LYS A 210 -9.72 19.80 11.77
N HIS A 211 -9.69 18.70 11.03
CA HIS A 211 -9.15 17.40 11.47
C HIS A 211 -7.84 17.05 10.76
N ASN A 212 -7.20 18.02 10.08
CA ASN A 212 -6.00 17.79 9.27
C ASN A 212 -6.17 16.67 8.23
N SER A 213 -7.34 16.58 7.58
CA SER A 213 -7.67 15.59 6.55
C SER A 213 -7.96 16.28 5.22
N PRO A 214 -7.47 15.77 4.07
CA PRO A 214 -6.55 14.64 3.93
C PRO A 214 -5.10 14.98 4.31
N LYS A 215 -4.26 13.97 4.48
CA LYS A 215 -2.80 14.13 4.55
C LYS A 215 -2.21 13.96 3.15
N CYS A 216 -1.36 14.91 2.74
CA CYS A 216 -0.69 14.85 1.44
C CYS A 216 0.55 13.94 1.53
N ALA A 217 0.74 13.09 0.55
CA ALA A 217 1.93 12.24 0.43
C ALA A 217 2.38 12.11 -1.02
N GLU A 218 3.69 12.05 -1.22
CA GLU A 218 4.28 11.50 -2.44
C GLU A 218 4.30 9.97 -2.28
N VAL A 219 3.71 9.25 -3.24
CA VAL A 219 3.71 7.79 -3.24
C VAL A 219 4.50 7.29 -4.42
N ARG A 220 5.43 6.36 -4.17
CA ARG A 220 6.23 5.71 -5.20
C ARG A 220 5.82 4.27 -5.32
N VAL A 221 5.27 3.92 -6.48
CA VAL A 221 4.87 2.54 -6.80
C VAL A 221 5.98 1.91 -7.62
N PHE A 222 6.54 0.82 -7.10
CA PHE A 222 7.60 0.07 -7.74
C PHE A 222 7.05 -1.19 -8.41
N ASN A 223 7.43 -1.40 -9.66
CA ASN A 223 7.17 -2.59 -10.45
C ASN A 223 8.48 -3.32 -10.74
N GLN A 224 8.40 -4.49 -11.38
CA GLN A 224 9.59 -5.23 -11.79
C GLN A 224 10.50 -4.38 -12.71
N LEU A 225 11.81 -4.40 -12.42
CA LEU A 225 12.82 -3.67 -13.18
C LEU A 225 12.96 -4.19 -14.62
N PHE A 226 12.69 -5.48 -14.83
CA PHE A 226 12.82 -6.16 -16.11
C PHE A 226 11.47 -6.70 -16.56
N LYS A 227 11.28 -6.81 -17.88
CA LYS A 227 10.03 -7.34 -18.46
C LYS A 227 10.08 -8.86 -18.64
N LEU A 228 11.25 -9.43 -18.90
CA LEU A 228 11.43 -10.87 -19.07
C LEU A 228 11.81 -11.55 -17.76
N GLU A 229 11.46 -12.84 -17.65
CA GLU A 229 11.91 -13.68 -16.54
C GLU A 229 13.43 -13.94 -16.56
N ASP A 230 14.04 -14.01 -17.76
CA ASP A 230 15.50 -14.02 -17.90
C ASP A 230 15.94 -12.81 -18.73
N PRO A 231 16.28 -11.69 -18.07
CA PRO A 231 16.74 -10.49 -18.77
C PRO A 231 18.02 -10.73 -19.59
N SER A 232 18.81 -11.75 -19.23
CA SER A 232 20.04 -12.07 -19.96
C SER A 232 19.78 -12.69 -21.32
N SER A 233 18.55 -13.16 -21.57
CA SER A 233 18.14 -13.76 -22.84
C SER A 233 17.75 -12.74 -23.91
N HIS A 234 17.65 -11.45 -23.54
CA HIS A 234 17.27 -10.39 -24.48
C HIS A 234 18.32 -10.24 -25.61
N PRO A 235 17.92 -10.23 -26.90
CA PRO A 235 18.85 -10.21 -28.04
C PRO A 235 19.85 -9.06 -28.01
N ASP A 236 19.39 -7.87 -27.62
CA ASP A 236 20.20 -6.64 -27.54
C ASP A 236 20.89 -6.44 -26.18
N GLY A 237 20.94 -7.49 -25.35
CA GLY A 237 21.46 -7.45 -23.99
C GLY A 237 20.42 -7.03 -22.95
N PHE A 238 20.74 -7.30 -21.68
CA PHE A 238 19.78 -7.18 -20.58
C PHE A 238 19.31 -5.76 -20.26
N LEU A 239 20.07 -4.73 -20.65
CA LEU A 239 19.69 -3.33 -20.45
C LEU A 239 18.50 -2.93 -21.34
N ALA A 240 18.35 -3.57 -22.50
CA ALA A 240 17.21 -3.33 -23.39
C ALA A 240 15.89 -3.89 -22.83
N ASP A 241 15.97 -4.79 -21.85
CA ASP A 241 14.80 -5.37 -21.18
C ASP A 241 14.29 -4.55 -19.98
N ILE A 242 14.91 -3.41 -19.70
CA ILE A 242 14.51 -2.55 -18.58
C ILE A 242 13.10 -2.03 -18.79
N ASN A 243 12.31 -2.10 -17.72
CA ASN A 243 10.96 -1.59 -17.66
C ASN A 243 10.99 -0.08 -17.34
N PRO A 244 10.54 0.79 -18.27
CA PRO A 244 10.44 2.22 -17.99
C PRO A 244 9.36 2.56 -16.95
N GLU A 245 8.42 1.65 -16.69
CA GLU A 245 7.37 1.81 -15.67
C GLU A 245 7.75 1.11 -14.35
N SER A 246 9.04 0.83 -14.14
CA SER A 246 9.56 0.23 -12.90
C SER A 246 9.38 1.13 -11.67
N GLU A 247 9.31 2.45 -11.85
CA GLU A 247 8.96 3.43 -10.82
C GLU A 247 7.88 4.38 -11.34
N GLN A 248 6.79 4.52 -10.59
CA GLN A 248 5.75 5.52 -10.84
C GLN A 248 5.61 6.42 -9.61
N ILE A 249 5.71 7.73 -9.81
CA ILE A 249 5.66 8.72 -8.74
C ILE A 249 4.32 9.47 -8.78
N PHE A 250 3.58 9.38 -7.69
CA PHE A 250 2.32 10.09 -7.45
C PHE A 250 2.55 11.20 -6.43
N ALA A 251 2.93 12.39 -6.90
CA ALA A 251 3.32 13.52 -6.05
C ALA A 251 2.21 14.06 -5.16
N ASN A 252 0.94 13.89 -5.56
CA ASN A 252 -0.23 14.47 -4.89
C ASN A 252 -1.25 13.38 -4.53
N SER A 253 -0.85 12.45 -3.66
CA SER A 253 -1.74 11.42 -3.14
C SER A 253 -2.32 11.84 -1.79
N PHE A 254 -3.49 11.30 -1.43
CA PHE A 254 -4.14 11.57 -0.15
C PHE A 254 -4.25 10.30 0.69
N ILE A 255 -3.73 10.38 1.91
CA ILE A 255 -3.85 9.34 2.92
C ILE A 255 -4.73 9.82 4.07
N GLU A 256 -5.42 8.88 4.71
CA GLU A 256 -6.28 9.18 5.85
C GLU A 256 -5.50 9.62 7.10
N THR A 257 -6.23 10.19 8.06
CA THR A 257 -5.68 10.78 9.30
C THR A 257 -5.00 9.77 10.21
N GLY A 258 -5.39 8.49 10.14
CA GLY A 258 -4.80 7.40 10.93
C GLY A 258 -3.31 7.18 10.66
N PHE A 259 -2.78 7.68 9.55
CA PHE A 259 -1.37 7.51 9.18
C PHE A 259 -0.39 8.03 10.24
N ASP A 260 -0.64 9.20 10.83
CA ASP A 260 0.26 9.79 11.82
C ASP A 260 0.40 8.91 13.08
N GLU A 261 -0.68 8.24 13.49
CA GLU A 261 -0.67 7.30 14.61
C GLU A 261 0.11 6.02 14.28
N ILE A 262 -0.06 5.51 13.06
CA ILE A 262 0.70 4.36 12.58
C ILE A 262 2.20 4.68 12.50
N CYS A 263 2.58 5.88 12.05
CA CYS A 263 3.98 6.32 12.06
C CYS A 263 4.57 6.40 13.47
N ARG A 264 3.80 6.90 14.46
CA ARG A 264 4.26 6.96 15.86
C ARG A 264 4.40 5.58 16.50
N SER A 265 3.61 4.60 16.05
CA SER A 265 3.62 3.24 16.57
C SER A 265 4.53 2.28 15.79
N ALA A 266 5.24 2.78 14.76
CA ALA A 266 6.27 2.05 14.04
C ALA A 266 7.43 1.63 14.98
N PRO A 267 8.17 0.55 14.67
CA PRO A 267 8.16 -0.23 13.42
C PRO A 267 7.00 -1.24 13.34
N TRP A 268 6.56 -1.47 12.11
CA TRP A 268 5.62 -2.53 11.76
C TRP A 268 6.27 -3.49 10.74
N PRO A 269 5.91 -4.79 10.74
CA PRO A 269 5.11 -5.49 11.74
C PRO A 269 5.74 -5.46 13.14
N LYS A 270 4.92 -5.38 14.19
CA LYS A 270 5.42 -5.48 15.56
C LYS A 270 6.08 -6.83 15.75
N GLU A 271 7.28 -6.85 16.34
CA GLU A 271 7.89 -8.10 16.75
C GLU A 271 6.92 -8.79 17.72
N LYS A 272 6.51 -10.01 17.39
CA LYS A 272 5.84 -10.85 18.39
C LYS A 272 6.88 -11.05 19.48
N ASN A 273 6.74 -10.36 20.61
CA ASN A 273 7.40 -10.78 21.84
C ASN A 273 7.04 -12.26 21.96
N LYS A 274 8.03 -13.14 21.79
CA LYS A 274 7.91 -14.49 22.29
C LYS A 274 7.66 -14.26 23.76
N ASP A 275 6.43 -14.51 24.22
CA ASP A 275 6.20 -14.76 25.63
C ASP A 275 7.18 -15.88 26.00
N SER A 276 8.30 -15.47 26.58
CA SER A 276 9.09 -16.30 27.45
C SER A 276 8.12 -16.69 28.55
N GLY A 277 7.54 -17.88 28.41
CA GLY A 277 7.01 -18.57 29.56
C GLY A 277 8.16 -18.75 30.52
N GLU A 278 8.21 -17.93 31.56
CA GLU A 278 9.00 -18.17 32.74
C GLU A 278 8.30 -17.51 33.92
N GLY A 279 8.07 -18.34 34.94
CA GLY A 279 7.35 -18.00 36.14
C GLY A 279 8.05 -16.94 36.99
N GLU A 280 7.31 -16.53 38.01
CA GLU A 280 7.71 -15.62 39.07
C GLU A 280 9.16 -15.82 39.52
N GLY A 281 9.94 -14.75 39.42
CA GLY A 281 11.29 -14.67 39.96
C GLY A 281 11.71 -13.21 40.07
N GLU A 282 11.49 -12.61 41.25
CA GLU A 282 12.00 -11.28 41.61
C GLU A 282 13.51 -11.18 41.38
N ALA A 283 13.95 -10.15 40.64
CA ALA A 283 15.28 -9.59 40.81
C ALA A 283 15.29 -8.10 40.44
N LYS A 284 15.60 -7.29 41.46
CA LYS A 284 15.74 -5.83 41.42
C LYS A 284 16.86 -5.37 40.47
N GLY A 285 16.54 -4.32 39.72
CA GLY A 285 17.36 -3.12 39.50
C GLY A 285 18.71 -3.27 38.79
N LYS A 286 18.79 -2.73 37.58
CA LYS A 286 19.84 -1.76 37.19
C LYS A 286 19.46 -1.05 35.90
N GLU A 287 19.55 0.28 35.95
CA GLU A 287 19.43 1.20 34.83
C GLU A 287 20.47 0.87 33.75
N ALA A 288 20.03 0.90 32.49
CA ALA A 288 20.92 1.07 31.35
C ALA A 288 20.18 1.94 30.32
N GLU A 289 20.53 3.22 30.32
CA GLU A 289 20.23 4.18 29.26
C GLU A 289 20.84 3.66 27.94
N HIS A 290 20.00 3.37 26.96
CA HIS A 290 20.39 3.37 25.55
C HIS A 290 19.32 4.12 24.75
N HIS A 291 19.44 5.45 24.78
CA HIS A 291 18.93 6.31 23.73
C HIS A 291 19.60 5.93 22.42
N THR A 292 18.87 5.24 21.54
CA THR A 292 19.19 5.27 20.11
C THR A 292 18.00 5.93 19.43
N ALA A 293 18.12 7.25 19.25
CA ALA A 293 17.23 8.01 18.40
C ALA A 293 17.36 7.46 16.97
N VAL A 294 16.32 6.78 16.50
CA VAL A 294 16.19 6.47 15.07
C VAL A 294 15.56 7.71 14.45
N GLU A 295 16.37 8.49 13.74
CA GLU A 295 15.87 9.61 12.95
C GLU A 295 14.82 9.11 11.93
N PRO A 296 13.68 9.80 11.79
CA PRO A 296 12.70 9.48 10.78
C PRO A 296 13.25 9.90 9.43
N TYR A 297 13.74 8.94 8.64
CA TYR A 297 14.03 9.16 7.23
C TYR A 297 12.73 9.50 6.52
N SER A 298 12.74 10.65 5.83
CA SER A 298 11.62 11.15 5.04
C SER A 298 11.16 10.10 4.03
N ILE A 299 9.88 9.73 4.17
CA ILE A 299 9.11 8.94 3.22
C ILE A 299 8.84 9.80 1.98
#